data_AF-V4B9W1-F1
#
_entry.id   AF-V4B9W1-F1
#
_cell.length_a   1.000
_cell.length_b   1.000
_cell.length_c   1.000
_cell.angle_alpha   90.00
_cell.angle_beta   90.00
_cell.angle_gamma   90.00
#
_symmetry.space_group_name_H-M   'P 1'
#
loop_
_entity.id
_entity.type
_entity.pdbx_description
1 polymer ?
#
loop_
_entity_poly.entity_id
_entity_poly.type
_entity_poly.pdbx_seq_one_letter_code
_entity_poly.pdbx_strand_id
1 'polypeptide(L)'
;MIKSAQNIIGSVMCCPGCFSLYRVKALAGVMSLYSEPTLEAGDVFTKDTGEDRWMCTLMMLRGWKLKYSTFGVNSTFCPDTITEFIKQRRRWILSDFANSLMVFKNLPQLIRSNGCFSMIYVFYLLQLFFIVFLSPGSTIIMLTVGLDVLIKVPFVIITPMVVALFVLYGVLCVQLSSQSQITLTKVFMLILGLSMICVVVGAAVFVVHDIITENNLQLQEHFILIALTASIFYAAILHPSECYLLVHGIFYVFFFPTMHILLPVYALSNIVDQTWGTRENVSIFLFI
;
A
#
# COMPACT_ATOMS: atom_id res chain seq x y z
N MET A 1 -10.78 3.50 -0.38
CA MET A 1 -11.73 2.68 -1.17
C MET A 1 -11.60 1.16 -0.98
N ILE A 2 -10.41 0.57 -0.78
CA ILE A 2 -10.24 -0.90 -0.66
C ILE A 2 -11.11 -1.54 0.45
N LYS A 3 -11.11 -0.99 1.67
CA LYS A 3 -11.91 -1.54 2.78
C LYS A 3 -13.42 -1.52 2.52
N SER A 4 -13.92 -0.46 1.88
CA SER A 4 -15.33 -0.35 1.48
C SER A 4 -15.69 -1.41 0.44
N ALA A 5 -14.84 -1.61 -0.58
CA ALA A 5 -15.04 -2.66 -1.58
C ALA A 5 -15.02 -4.07 -0.95
N GLN A 6 -14.03 -4.36 -0.09
CA GLN A 6 -13.95 -5.62 0.66
C GLN A 6 -15.23 -5.89 1.49
N ASN A 7 -15.78 -4.87 2.16
CA ASN A 7 -16.98 -4.99 2.96
C ASN A 7 -18.24 -5.34 2.14
N ILE A 8 -18.34 -4.78 0.93
CA ILE A 8 -19.46 -5.02 0.00
C ILE A 8 -19.33 -6.41 -0.62
N ILE A 9 -18.16 -6.75 -1.16
CA ILE A 9 -17.94 -7.97 -1.94
C ILE A 9 -17.81 -9.21 -1.04
N GLY A 10 -17.22 -9.07 0.14
CA GLY A 10 -16.93 -10.19 1.04
C GLY A 10 -16.75 -9.75 2.48
N SER A 11 -15.52 -9.82 3.00
CA SER A 11 -15.14 -9.48 4.37
C SER A 11 -13.96 -8.50 4.35
N VAL A 12 -13.84 -7.64 5.35
CA VAL A 12 -12.63 -6.81 5.50
C VAL A 12 -11.45 -7.69 5.92
N MET A 13 -10.28 -7.48 5.32
CA MET A 13 -9.07 -8.27 5.61
C MET A 13 -8.27 -7.76 6.82
N CYS A 14 -8.49 -6.50 7.22
CA CYS A 14 -7.77 -5.85 8.30
C CYS A 14 -8.63 -4.78 9.00
N CYS A 15 -9.03 -5.08 10.23
CA CYS A 15 -9.66 -4.16 11.16
C CYS A 15 -8.55 -3.44 11.97
N PRO A 16 -8.50 -2.10 11.99
CA PRO A 16 -7.41 -1.38 12.66
C PRO A 16 -7.49 -1.55 14.18
N GLY A 17 -6.34 -1.78 14.84
CA GLY A 17 -6.31 -2.02 16.30
C GLY A 17 -6.93 -0.89 17.13
N CYS A 18 -6.74 0.37 16.74
CA CYS A 18 -7.20 1.53 17.51
C CYS A 18 -8.72 1.81 17.45
N PHE A 19 -9.45 1.19 16.51
CA PHE A 19 -10.87 1.50 16.32
C PHE A 19 -11.63 0.32 15.69
N SER A 20 -11.75 -0.75 16.47
CA SER A 20 -12.47 -1.97 16.09
C SER A 20 -13.28 -2.51 17.26
N LEU A 21 -14.49 -2.99 16.98
CA LEU A 21 -15.36 -3.63 17.96
C LEU A 21 -15.57 -5.10 17.59
N TYR A 22 -15.28 -5.99 18.53
CA TYR A 22 -15.42 -7.43 18.34
C TYR A 22 -16.43 -8.01 19.33
N ARG A 23 -17.20 -9.01 18.89
CA ARG A 23 -18.05 -9.79 19.79
C ARG A 23 -17.16 -10.67 20.67
N VAL A 24 -17.41 -10.67 21.98
CA VAL A 24 -16.68 -11.52 22.94
C VAL A 24 -16.70 -13.00 22.53
N LYS A 25 -17.84 -13.49 22.04
CA LYS A 25 -17.97 -14.86 21.52
C LYS A 25 -17.01 -15.16 20.36
N ALA A 26 -16.78 -14.19 19.47
CA ALA A 26 -15.87 -14.36 18.34
C ALA A 26 -14.40 -14.38 18.82
N LEU A 27 -14.05 -13.45 19.72
CA LEU A 27 -12.72 -13.37 20.33
C LEU A 27 -12.35 -14.64 21.11
N ALA A 28 -13.28 -15.15 21.94
CA ALA A 28 -13.05 -16.35 22.73
C ALA A 28 -12.67 -17.58 21.88
N GLY A 29 -13.20 -17.68 20.64
CA GLY A 29 -12.89 -18.77 19.73
C GLY A 29 -11.52 -18.71 19.04
N VAL A 30 -10.80 -17.59 19.17
CA VAL A 30 -9.49 -17.37 18.53
C VAL A 30 -8.38 -16.98 19.51
N MET A 31 -8.73 -16.58 20.73
CA MET A 31 -7.78 -15.99 21.69
C MET A 31 -6.60 -16.91 22.04
N SER A 32 -6.84 -18.22 22.17
CA SER A 32 -5.77 -19.19 22.48
C SER A 32 -4.68 -19.17 21.41
N LEU A 33 -5.06 -19.22 20.14
CA LEU A 33 -4.16 -19.22 18.99
C LEU A 33 -3.55 -17.85 18.73
N TYR A 34 -4.31 -16.78 18.99
CA TYR A 34 -3.79 -15.42 18.89
C TYR A 34 -2.67 -15.14 19.89
N SER A 35 -2.76 -15.72 21.09
CA SER A 35 -1.81 -15.51 22.19
C SER A 35 -0.62 -16.47 22.17
N GLU A 36 -0.55 -17.38 21.19
CA GLU A 36 0.59 -18.29 21.05
C GLU A 36 1.88 -17.51 20.77
N PRO A 37 3.00 -17.86 21.43
CA PRO A 37 4.25 -17.19 21.19
C PRO A 37 4.71 -17.39 19.74
N THR A 38 5.48 -16.42 19.26
CA THR A 38 6.16 -16.49 17.97
C THR A 38 7.34 -17.46 18.07
N LEU A 39 7.26 -18.60 17.36
CA LEU A 39 8.26 -19.67 17.41
C LEU A 39 9.12 -19.73 16.14
N GLU A 40 8.55 -19.33 15.00
CA GLU A 40 9.23 -19.36 13.70
C GLU A 40 9.52 -17.93 13.20
N ALA A 41 10.58 -17.77 12.40
CA ALA A 41 10.95 -16.46 11.86
C ALA A 41 9.84 -15.83 10.99
N GLY A 42 9.08 -16.64 10.26
CA GLY A 42 7.97 -16.17 9.43
C GLY A 42 6.79 -15.63 10.24
N ASP A 43 6.57 -16.16 11.43
CA ASP A 43 5.47 -15.77 12.32
C ASP A 43 5.62 -14.34 12.84
N VAL A 44 6.84 -13.80 12.89
CA VAL A 44 7.10 -12.39 13.27
C VAL A 44 6.32 -11.42 12.36
N PHE A 45 6.19 -11.75 11.08
CA PHE A 45 5.50 -10.88 10.10
C PHE A 45 3.98 -10.91 10.23
N THR A 46 3.43 -11.95 10.85
CA THR A 46 1.99 -12.13 11.02
C THR A 46 1.56 -11.83 12.46
N LYS A 47 2.19 -12.47 13.45
CA LYS A 47 1.85 -12.36 14.88
C LYS A 47 2.35 -11.06 15.51
N ASP A 48 3.60 -10.66 15.30
CA ASP A 48 4.21 -9.55 16.06
C ASP A 48 4.04 -8.19 15.37
N THR A 49 4.27 -8.15 14.07
CA THR A 49 4.18 -6.91 13.27
C THR A 49 2.80 -6.69 12.65
N GLY A 50 2.04 -7.78 12.49
CA GLY A 50 0.77 -7.87 11.78
C GLY A 50 -0.42 -8.27 12.64
N GLU A 51 -0.31 -8.13 13.95
CA GLU A 51 -1.27 -8.59 14.97
C GLU A 51 -2.75 -8.33 14.60
N ASP A 52 -3.07 -7.13 14.11
CA ASP A 52 -4.42 -6.77 13.62
C ASP A 52 -4.92 -7.67 12.48
N ARG A 53 -4.08 -7.92 11.47
CA ARG A 53 -4.40 -8.77 10.32
C ARG A 53 -4.46 -10.24 10.72
N TRP A 54 -3.59 -10.65 11.65
CA TRP A 54 -3.59 -12.00 12.19
C TRP A 54 -4.91 -12.31 12.89
N MET A 55 -5.35 -11.43 13.80
CA MET A 55 -6.65 -11.55 14.46
C MET A 55 -7.80 -11.63 13.45
N CYS A 56 -7.78 -10.77 12.42
CA CYS A 56 -8.79 -10.78 11.37
C CYS A 56 -8.82 -12.10 10.60
N THR A 57 -7.65 -12.64 10.25
CA THR A 57 -7.51 -13.91 9.53
C THR A 57 -8.05 -15.06 10.36
N LEU A 58 -7.72 -15.12 11.66
CA LEU A 58 -8.26 -16.12 12.58
C LEU A 58 -9.79 -16.06 12.68
N MET A 59 -10.36 -14.86 12.79
CA MET A 59 -11.81 -14.69 12.82
C MET A 59 -12.47 -15.18 11.53
N MET A 60 -11.88 -14.86 10.37
CA MET A 60 -12.37 -15.32 9.08
C MET A 60 -12.30 -16.85 8.94
N LEU A 61 -11.23 -17.49 9.45
CA LEU A 61 -11.09 -18.96 9.49
C LEU A 61 -12.11 -19.64 10.41
N ARG A 62 -12.61 -18.92 11.42
CA ARG A 62 -13.72 -19.35 12.28
C ARG A 62 -15.11 -19.02 11.70
N GLY A 63 -15.17 -18.54 10.45
CA GLY A 63 -16.42 -18.25 9.74
C GLY A 63 -17.05 -16.89 10.05
N TRP A 64 -16.36 -16.00 10.76
CA TRP A 64 -16.88 -14.67 11.06
C TRP A 64 -16.69 -13.71 9.88
N LYS A 65 -17.68 -12.85 9.64
CA LYS A 65 -17.58 -11.71 8.71
C LYS A 65 -17.08 -10.47 9.45
N LEU A 66 -16.05 -9.84 8.90
CA LEU A 66 -15.55 -8.55 9.36
C LEU A 66 -16.15 -7.44 8.48
N LYS A 67 -16.68 -6.40 9.10
CA LYS A 67 -17.39 -5.31 8.42
C LYS A 67 -16.70 -3.98 8.60
N TYR A 68 -16.67 -3.19 7.54
CA TYR A 68 -16.30 -1.78 7.58
C TYR A 68 -17.55 -0.95 7.87
N SER A 69 -17.45 -0.03 8.83
CA SER A 69 -18.49 0.95 9.12
C SER A 69 -18.05 2.32 8.63
N THR A 70 -18.79 2.90 7.69
CA THR A 70 -18.54 4.27 7.18
C THR A 70 -18.87 5.35 8.20
N PHE A 71 -19.73 5.05 9.18
CA PHE A 71 -20.11 5.99 10.24
C PHE A 71 -19.11 6.04 11.39
N GLY A 72 -18.21 5.05 11.45
CA GLY A 72 -17.18 4.99 12.48
C GLY A 72 -16.02 5.91 12.11
N VAL A 73 -15.91 7.05 12.79
CA VAL A 73 -14.81 8.01 12.61
C VAL A 73 -13.90 7.99 13.82
N ASN A 74 -12.60 7.92 13.59
CA ASN A 74 -11.56 8.04 14.63
C ASN A 74 -10.44 8.96 14.14
N SER A 75 -9.80 9.65 15.08
CA SER A 75 -8.59 10.45 14.84
C SER A 75 -7.43 9.83 15.59
N THR A 76 -6.30 9.67 14.92
CA THR A 76 -5.09 9.10 15.51
C THR A 76 -3.88 9.91 15.06
N PHE A 77 -2.83 9.87 15.87
CA PHE A 77 -1.53 10.43 15.50
C PHE A 77 -0.97 9.71 14.27
N CYS A 78 -0.47 10.50 13.32
CA CYS A 78 0.33 10.02 12.20
C CYS A 78 1.82 10.23 12.53
N PRO A 79 2.74 9.61 11.76
CA PRO A 79 4.16 9.94 11.86
C PRO A 79 4.39 11.44 11.67
N ASP A 80 5.17 12.05 12.58
CA ASP A 80 5.55 13.46 12.49
C ASP A 80 6.81 13.63 11.65
N THR A 81 7.64 12.58 11.55
CA THR A 81 8.88 12.59 10.77
C THR A 81 8.87 11.57 9.63
N ILE A 82 9.62 11.87 8.55
CA ILE A 82 9.81 10.93 7.44
C ILE A 82 10.51 9.64 7.91
N THR A 83 11.37 9.72 8.92
CA THR A 83 12.01 8.54 9.51
C THR A 83 10.98 7.57 10.11
N GLU A 84 10.07 8.09 10.94
CA GLU A 84 8.99 7.29 11.53
C GLU A 84 8.06 6.73 10.47
N PHE A 85 7.73 7.55 9.45
CA PHE A 85 6.94 7.11 8.32
C PHE A 85 7.59 5.92 7.58
N ILE A 86 8.89 5.99 7.26
CA ILE A 86 9.62 4.89 6.61
C ILE A 86 9.58 3.61 7.47
N LYS A 87 9.87 3.73 8.78
CA LYS A 87 9.82 2.59 9.71
C LYS A 87 8.42 1.98 9.83
N GLN A 88 7.38 2.82 9.93
CA GLN A 88 6.00 2.37 9.96
C GLN A 88 5.63 1.61 8.68
N ARG A 89 6.01 2.15 7.51
CA ARG A 89 5.70 1.53 6.22
C ARG A 89 6.44 0.21 6.03
N ARG A 90 7.68 0.07 6.51
CA ARG A 90 8.39 -1.23 6.54
C ARG A 90 7.54 -2.30 7.21
N ARG A 91 7.08 -2.05 8.44
CA ARG A 91 6.25 -2.97 9.21
C ARG A 91 4.97 -3.34 8.46
N TRP A 92 4.28 -2.33 7.94
CA TRP A 92 3.00 -2.54 7.28
C TRP A 92 3.11 -3.31 5.97
N ILE A 93 4.16 -3.05 5.16
CA ILE A 93 4.38 -3.74 3.89
C ILE A 93 4.69 -5.23 4.14
N LEU A 94 5.62 -5.53 5.04
CA LEU A 94 5.98 -6.92 5.35
C LEU A 94 4.80 -7.70 5.93
N SER A 95 4.06 -7.09 6.85
CA SER A 95 2.85 -7.69 7.42
C SER A 95 1.76 -7.94 6.38
N ASP A 96 1.53 -6.99 5.47
CA ASP A 96 0.52 -7.13 4.42
C ASP A 96 0.85 -8.27 3.47
N PHE A 97 2.13 -8.41 3.10
CA PHE A 97 2.61 -9.51 2.27
C PHE A 97 2.44 -10.87 2.96
N ALA A 98 2.94 -11.01 4.19
CA ALA A 98 2.87 -12.26 4.94
C ALA A 98 1.42 -12.70 5.21
N ASN A 99 0.54 -11.77 5.57
CA ASN A 99 -0.87 -12.08 5.80
C ASN A 99 -1.61 -12.41 4.50
N SER A 100 -1.29 -11.76 3.38
CA SER A 100 -1.85 -12.12 2.08
C SER A 100 -1.50 -13.56 1.70
N LEU A 101 -0.23 -13.95 1.85
CA LEU A 101 0.20 -15.34 1.63
C LEU A 101 -0.52 -16.32 2.55
N MET A 102 -0.70 -15.98 3.83
CA MET A 102 -1.43 -16.81 4.78
C MET A 102 -2.89 -17.00 4.39
N VAL A 103 -3.56 -15.96 3.90
CA VAL A 103 -4.94 -16.04 3.40
C VAL A 103 -5.02 -16.95 2.19
N PHE A 104 -4.07 -16.84 1.24
CA PHE A 104 -4.03 -17.73 0.08
C PHE A 104 -3.73 -19.18 0.46
N LYS A 105 -2.81 -19.41 1.40
CA LYS A 105 -2.51 -20.75 1.93
C LYS A 105 -3.74 -21.41 2.53
N ASN A 106 -4.59 -20.63 3.22
CA ASN A 106 -5.80 -21.13 3.87
C ASN A 106 -7.08 -20.94 3.04
N LEU A 107 -6.96 -20.57 1.77
CA LEU A 107 -8.10 -20.25 0.91
C LEU A 107 -9.13 -21.40 0.81
N PRO A 108 -8.75 -22.68 0.66
CA PRO A 108 -9.72 -23.78 0.63
C PRO A 108 -10.54 -23.88 1.91
N GLN A 109 -9.91 -23.64 3.07
CA GLN A 109 -10.60 -23.64 4.37
C GLN A 109 -11.51 -22.42 4.49
N LEU A 110 -11.07 -21.25 4.07
CA LEU A 110 -11.86 -20.01 4.11
C LEU A 110 -13.12 -20.14 3.25
N ILE A 111 -13.02 -20.69 2.04
CA ILE A 111 -14.18 -20.94 1.16
C ILE A 111 -15.17 -21.91 1.83
N ARG A 112 -14.69 -22.94 2.53
CA ARG A 112 -15.55 -23.93 3.20
C ARG A 112 -16.23 -23.39 4.46
N SER A 113 -15.50 -22.60 5.24
CA SER A 113 -15.90 -22.18 6.60
C SER A 113 -16.59 -20.82 6.65
N ASN A 114 -16.44 -19.99 5.62
CA ASN A 114 -16.90 -18.62 5.62
C ASN A 114 -17.65 -18.27 4.33
N GLY A 115 -18.97 -18.12 4.42
CA GLY A 115 -19.82 -17.79 3.28
C GLY A 115 -19.53 -16.45 2.60
N CYS A 116 -18.67 -15.61 3.16
CA CYS A 116 -18.21 -14.38 2.52
C CYS A 116 -17.16 -14.62 1.43
N PHE A 117 -16.50 -15.79 1.41
CA PHE A 117 -15.48 -16.15 0.44
C PHE A 117 -16.11 -16.72 -0.85
N SER A 118 -16.93 -15.90 -1.49
CA SER A 118 -17.49 -16.17 -2.82
C SER A 118 -16.39 -16.16 -3.89
N MET A 119 -16.64 -16.78 -5.05
CA MET A 119 -15.70 -16.77 -6.18
C MET A 119 -15.32 -15.35 -6.62
N ILE A 120 -16.27 -14.41 -6.60
CA ILE A 120 -16.03 -13.00 -6.92
C ILE A 120 -15.08 -12.37 -5.91
N TYR A 121 -15.28 -12.64 -4.62
CA TYR A 121 -14.41 -12.13 -3.56
C TYR A 121 -13.00 -12.71 -3.66
N VAL A 122 -12.87 -14.01 -3.94
CA VAL A 122 -11.58 -14.67 -4.16
C VAL A 122 -10.85 -14.06 -5.36
N PHE A 123 -11.54 -13.86 -6.48
CA PHE A 123 -10.97 -13.20 -7.66
C PHE A 123 -10.50 -11.78 -7.34
N TYR A 124 -11.30 -11.01 -6.60
CA TYR A 124 -10.94 -9.67 -6.15
C TYR A 124 -9.67 -9.67 -5.27
N LEU A 125 -9.54 -10.61 -4.33
CA LEU A 125 -8.33 -10.75 -3.52
C LEU A 125 -7.10 -11.12 -4.35
N LEU A 126 -7.25 -12.04 -5.32
CA LEU A 126 -6.17 -12.40 -6.25
C LEU A 126 -5.73 -11.18 -7.06
N GLN A 127 -6.68 -10.42 -7.60
CA GLN A 127 -6.39 -9.19 -8.34
C GLN A 127 -5.61 -8.19 -7.47
N LEU A 128 -6.03 -7.95 -6.23
CA LEU A 128 -5.31 -7.06 -5.31
C LEU A 128 -3.87 -7.53 -5.07
N PHE A 129 -3.67 -8.84 -4.90
CA PHE A 129 -2.34 -9.41 -4.72
C PHE A 129 -1.45 -9.22 -5.95
N PHE A 130 -1.96 -9.50 -7.16
CA PHE A 130 -1.20 -9.30 -8.39
C PHE A 130 -0.86 -7.84 -8.67
N ILE A 131 -1.74 -6.89 -8.33
CA ILE A 131 -1.47 -5.46 -8.46
C ILE A 131 -0.20 -5.05 -7.70
N VAL A 132 0.06 -5.64 -6.52
CA VAL A 132 1.27 -5.34 -5.74
C VAL A 132 2.56 -5.70 -6.50
N PHE A 133 2.57 -6.79 -7.26
CA PHE A 133 3.73 -7.19 -8.07
C PHE A 133 3.88 -6.39 -9.37
N LEU A 134 2.77 -5.96 -9.95
CA LEU A 134 2.78 -5.15 -11.18
C LEU A 134 3.12 -3.68 -10.91
N SER A 135 2.83 -3.20 -9.70
CA SER A 135 2.96 -1.79 -9.30
C SER A 135 4.37 -1.21 -9.47
N PRO A 136 5.48 -1.90 -9.11
CA PRO A 136 6.82 -1.39 -9.39
C PRO A 136 7.09 -1.21 -10.89
N GLY A 137 6.68 -2.18 -11.70
CA GLY A 137 6.86 -2.15 -13.16
C GLY A 137 6.06 -1.03 -13.83
N SER A 138 4.78 -0.88 -13.46
CA SER A 138 3.94 0.19 -13.98
C SER A 138 4.46 1.58 -13.57
N THR A 139 5.01 1.70 -12.37
CA THR A 139 5.64 2.94 -11.90
C THR A 139 6.89 3.30 -12.70
N ILE A 140 7.74 2.31 -13.01
CA ILE A 140 8.91 2.51 -13.88
C ILE A 140 8.47 2.97 -15.27
N ILE A 141 7.50 2.29 -15.88
CA ILE A 141 6.97 2.66 -17.20
C ILE A 141 6.42 4.08 -17.18
N MET A 142 5.65 4.44 -16.16
CA MET A 142 5.08 5.78 -16.04
C MET A 142 6.16 6.86 -15.94
N LEU A 143 7.24 6.61 -15.16
CA LEU A 143 8.38 7.51 -15.09
C LEU A 143 9.11 7.61 -16.43
N THR A 144 9.36 6.49 -17.11
CA THR A 144 10.17 6.45 -18.33
C THR A 144 9.42 7.04 -19.53
N VAL A 145 8.14 6.72 -19.71
CA VAL A 145 7.27 7.33 -20.73
C VAL A 145 7.10 8.82 -20.46
N GLY A 146 6.87 9.20 -19.20
CA GLY A 146 6.74 10.60 -18.82
C GLY A 146 7.99 11.43 -19.11
N LEU A 147 9.17 10.87 -18.83
CA LEU A 147 10.43 11.50 -19.15
C LEU A 147 10.70 11.51 -20.66
N ASP A 148 10.37 10.45 -21.41
CA ASP A 148 10.48 10.44 -22.88
C ASP A 148 9.71 11.62 -23.50
N VAL A 149 8.46 11.83 -23.05
CA VAL A 149 7.63 12.95 -23.50
C VAL A 149 8.26 14.31 -23.17
N LEU A 150 8.83 14.46 -21.96
CA LEU A 150 9.33 15.74 -21.43
C LEU A 150 10.73 16.12 -21.95
N ILE A 151 11.67 15.18 -21.93
CA ILE A 151 13.09 15.42 -22.28
C ILE A 151 13.46 14.87 -23.66
N LYS A 152 12.51 14.25 -24.39
CA LYS A 152 12.69 13.69 -25.75
C LYS A 152 13.81 12.64 -25.82
N VAL A 153 14.02 11.92 -24.73
CA VAL A 153 14.96 10.80 -24.67
C VAL A 153 14.18 9.50 -24.89
N PRO A 154 14.50 8.72 -25.95
CA PRO A 154 13.73 7.52 -26.29
C PRO A 154 13.53 6.56 -25.11
N PHE A 155 12.32 6.05 -24.95
CA PHE A 155 11.94 5.04 -23.94
C PHE A 155 12.96 3.90 -23.78
N VAL A 156 13.52 3.41 -24.91
CA VAL A 156 14.47 2.29 -24.96
C VAL A 156 15.80 2.62 -24.25
N ILE A 157 16.19 3.90 -24.22
CA ILE A 157 17.43 4.36 -23.56
C ILE A 157 17.15 4.64 -22.08
N ILE A 158 16.07 5.35 -21.78
CA ILE A 158 15.80 5.81 -20.41
C ILE A 158 15.35 4.67 -19.48
N THR A 159 14.63 3.68 -20.00
CA THR A 159 14.14 2.55 -19.21
C THR A 159 15.25 1.76 -18.52
N PRO A 160 16.29 1.26 -19.21
CA PRO A 160 17.38 0.56 -18.54
C PRO A 160 18.12 1.45 -17.53
N MET A 161 18.22 2.77 -17.76
CA MET A 161 18.82 3.69 -16.79
C MET A 161 18.00 3.79 -15.49
N VAL A 162 16.68 3.93 -15.60
CA VAL A 162 15.78 3.97 -14.44
C VAL A 162 15.77 2.64 -13.69
N VAL A 163 15.75 1.51 -14.42
CA VAL A 163 15.87 0.18 -13.80
C VAL A 163 17.21 0.04 -13.07
N ALA A 164 18.33 0.42 -13.70
CA ALA A 164 19.65 0.38 -13.08
C ALA A 164 19.72 1.24 -11.81
N LEU A 165 19.08 2.41 -11.80
CA LEU A 165 18.97 3.28 -10.63
C LEU A 165 18.26 2.57 -9.45
N PHE A 166 17.14 1.90 -9.71
CA PHE A 166 16.40 1.18 -8.66
C PHE A 166 17.11 -0.10 -8.19
N VAL A 167 17.78 -0.81 -9.09
CA VAL A 167 18.63 -1.95 -8.72
C VAL A 167 19.80 -1.47 -7.85
N LEU A 168 20.47 -0.38 -8.24
CA LEU A 168 21.53 0.24 -7.44
C LEU A 168 21.02 0.64 -6.05
N TYR A 169 19.85 1.28 -5.97
CA TYR A 169 19.22 1.62 -4.70
C TYR A 169 19.00 0.37 -3.83
N GLY A 170 18.48 -0.73 -4.40
CA GLY A 170 18.31 -1.99 -3.68
C GLY A 170 19.63 -2.58 -3.15
N VAL A 171 20.69 -2.56 -3.96
CA VAL A 171 22.03 -3.02 -3.53
C VAL A 171 22.56 -2.15 -2.39
N LEU A 172 22.46 -0.82 -2.51
CA LEU A 172 22.87 0.11 -1.46
C LEU A 172 22.05 -0.09 -0.18
N CYS A 173 20.75 -0.37 -0.29
CA CYS A 173 19.90 -0.67 0.86
C CYS A 173 20.35 -1.92 1.62
N VAL A 174 20.94 -2.92 0.96
CA VAL A 174 21.46 -4.13 1.63
C VAL A 174 22.83 -3.89 2.27
N GLN A 175 23.66 -3.03 1.69
CA GLN A 175 25.05 -2.82 2.12
C GLN A 175 25.23 -1.71 3.16
N LEU A 176 24.39 -0.67 3.13
CA LEU A 176 24.53 0.48 4.01
C LEU A 176 23.98 0.22 5.41
N SER A 177 24.42 1.02 6.38
CA SER A 177 23.85 1.01 7.74
C SER A 177 22.43 1.59 7.76
N SER A 178 21.61 1.19 8.74
CA SER A 178 20.19 1.59 8.85
C SER A 178 19.98 3.12 8.75
N GLN A 179 20.83 3.93 9.39
CA GLN A 179 20.73 5.39 9.32
C GLN A 179 21.05 5.95 7.91
N SER A 180 22.06 5.39 7.25
CA SER A 180 22.45 5.77 5.89
C SER A 180 21.39 5.36 4.87
N GLN A 181 20.78 4.19 5.04
CA GLN A 181 19.67 3.76 4.20
C GLN A 181 18.48 4.72 4.30
N ILE A 182 18.06 5.09 5.52
CA ILE A 182 16.95 6.04 5.73
C ILE A 182 17.27 7.40 5.08
N THR A 183 18.51 7.86 5.19
CA THR A 183 18.96 9.11 4.56
C THR A 183 18.92 9.00 3.03
N LEU A 184 19.41 7.89 2.47
CA LEU A 184 19.37 7.61 1.03
C LEU A 184 17.92 7.57 0.52
N THR A 185 17.03 6.87 1.23
CA THR A 185 15.60 6.79 0.89
C THR A 185 14.94 8.17 0.88
N LYS A 186 15.28 9.06 1.83
CA LYS A 186 14.77 10.45 1.85
C LYS A 186 15.22 11.24 0.62
N VAL A 187 16.49 11.11 0.23
CA VAL A 187 17.02 11.79 -0.96
C VAL A 187 16.34 11.29 -2.23
N PHE A 188 16.23 9.96 -2.40
CA PHE A 188 15.57 9.36 -3.56
C PHE A 188 14.08 9.70 -3.61
N MET A 189 13.40 9.71 -2.46
CA MET A 189 12.00 10.14 -2.34
C MET A 189 11.79 11.56 -2.86
N LEU A 190 12.68 12.49 -2.52
CA LEU A 190 12.61 13.87 -3.01
C LEU A 190 12.82 13.94 -4.53
N ILE A 191 13.90 13.33 -5.04
CA ILE A 191 14.25 13.37 -6.46
C ILE A 191 13.16 12.74 -7.32
N LEU A 192 12.71 11.53 -6.96
CA LEU A 192 11.70 10.80 -7.72
C LEU A 192 10.32 11.42 -7.56
N GLY A 193 10.00 12.00 -6.40
CA GLY A 193 8.74 12.72 -6.21
C GLY A 193 8.64 13.98 -7.06
N LEU A 194 9.72 14.76 -7.16
CA LEU A 194 9.78 15.92 -8.06
C LEU A 194 9.70 15.49 -9.53
N SER A 195 10.44 14.44 -9.91
CA SER A 195 10.35 13.84 -11.25
C SER A 195 8.91 13.44 -11.59
N MET A 196 8.21 12.80 -10.64
CA MET A 196 6.83 12.37 -10.82
C MET A 196 5.86 13.54 -11.01
N ILE A 197 6.04 14.64 -10.27
CA ILE A 197 5.26 15.87 -10.49
C ILE A 197 5.49 16.40 -11.92
N CYS A 198 6.74 16.47 -12.38
CA CYS A 198 7.08 16.90 -13.73
C CYS A 198 6.45 15.99 -14.80
N VAL A 199 6.46 14.66 -14.58
CA VAL A 199 5.83 13.68 -15.47
C VAL A 199 4.33 13.91 -15.58
N VAL A 200 3.62 14.11 -14.46
CA VAL A 200 2.17 14.32 -14.47
C VAL A 200 1.80 15.65 -15.15
N VAL A 201 2.54 16.73 -14.86
CA VAL A 201 2.34 18.03 -15.52
C VAL A 201 2.64 17.93 -17.02
N GLY A 202 3.73 17.27 -17.39
CA GLY A 202 4.12 17.05 -18.78
C GLY A 202 3.08 16.23 -19.55
N ALA A 203 2.53 15.17 -18.94
CA ALA A 203 1.46 14.38 -19.50
C ALA A 203 0.18 15.21 -19.70
N ALA A 204 -0.19 16.06 -18.74
CA ALA A 204 -1.34 16.94 -18.87
C ALA A 204 -1.17 17.94 -20.04
N VAL A 205 0.01 18.55 -20.16
CA VAL A 205 0.32 19.48 -21.28
C VAL A 205 0.30 18.75 -22.62
N PHE A 206 0.88 17.54 -22.68
CA PHE A 206 0.89 16.70 -23.88
C PHE A 206 -0.55 16.41 -24.35
N VAL A 207 -1.42 15.95 -23.45
CA VAL A 207 -2.82 15.67 -23.77
C VAL A 207 -3.55 16.90 -24.31
N VAL A 208 -3.34 18.08 -23.70
CA VAL A 208 -3.96 19.32 -24.18
C VAL A 208 -3.47 19.70 -25.58
N HIS A 209 -2.17 19.61 -25.82
CA HIS A 209 -1.58 19.91 -27.13
C HIS A 209 -2.09 18.96 -28.22
N ASP A 210 -2.16 17.68 -27.91
CA ASP A 210 -2.63 16.61 -28.81
C ASP A 210 -4.08 16.85 -29.24
N ILE A 211 -4.97 17.14 -28.28
CA ILE A 211 -6.38 17.46 -28.55
C ILE A 211 -6.53 18.69 -29.44
N ILE A 212 -5.72 19.73 -29.23
CA ILE A 212 -5.78 20.97 -30.03
C ILE A 212 -5.26 20.72 -31.46
N THR A 213 -4.23 19.88 -31.61
CA THR A 213 -3.53 19.71 -32.89
C THR A 213 -4.24 18.73 -33.81
N GLU A 214 -4.69 17.59 -33.28
CA GLU A 214 -5.17 16.51 -34.14
C GLU A 214 -6.63 16.69 -34.61
N ASN A 215 -7.43 17.55 -33.95
CA ASN A 215 -8.83 17.86 -34.29
C ASN A 215 -9.68 16.65 -34.70
N ASN A 216 -9.33 15.45 -34.21
CA ASN A 216 -9.90 14.19 -34.62
C ASN A 216 -10.48 13.52 -33.38
N LEU A 217 -11.81 13.43 -33.32
CA LEU A 217 -12.58 12.90 -32.17
C LEU A 217 -12.56 11.36 -32.08
N GLN A 218 -11.58 10.69 -32.69
CA GLN A 218 -11.44 9.25 -32.53
C GLN A 218 -10.96 8.94 -31.11
N LEU A 219 -11.45 7.84 -30.54
CA LEU A 219 -11.12 7.42 -29.18
C LEU A 219 -9.63 7.02 -29.08
N GLN A 220 -8.78 7.98 -28.79
CA GLN A 220 -7.36 7.81 -28.50
C GLN A 220 -7.09 7.53 -27.02
N GLU A 221 -5.86 7.09 -26.71
CA GLU A 221 -5.43 6.69 -25.36
C GLU A 221 -5.62 7.79 -24.30
N HIS A 222 -5.49 9.06 -24.70
CA HIS A 222 -5.65 10.21 -23.81
C HIS A 222 -7.09 10.38 -23.28
N PHE A 223 -8.12 9.89 -24.01
CA PHE A 223 -9.51 9.92 -23.53
C PHE A 223 -9.73 9.01 -22.32
N ILE A 224 -9.02 7.88 -22.25
CA ILE A 224 -9.08 6.97 -21.10
C ILE A 224 -8.50 7.68 -19.87
N LEU A 225 -7.37 8.37 -20.02
CA LEU A 225 -6.74 9.12 -18.92
C LEU A 225 -7.65 10.25 -18.42
N ILE A 226 -8.30 10.98 -19.33
CA ILE A 226 -9.28 12.02 -19.00
C ILE A 226 -10.48 11.41 -18.27
N ALA A 227 -11.04 10.30 -18.76
CA ALA A 227 -12.19 9.64 -18.14
C ALA A 227 -11.87 9.12 -16.73
N LEU A 228 -10.69 8.51 -16.54
CA LEU A 228 -10.22 8.07 -15.22
C LEU A 228 -10.05 9.25 -14.27
N THR A 229 -9.42 10.34 -14.73
CA THR A 229 -9.26 11.55 -13.92
C THR A 229 -10.61 12.17 -13.56
N ALA A 230 -11.51 12.29 -14.53
CA ALA A 230 -12.87 12.79 -14.32
C ALA A 230 -13.66 11.94 -13.33
N SER A 231 -13.44 10.63 -13.29
CA SER A 231 -14.09 9.75 -12.31
C SER A 231 -13.71 10.09 -10.85
N ILE A 232 -12.48 10.56 -10.62
CA ILE A 232 -12.01 11.00 -9.29
C ILE A 232 -12.73 12.29 -8.88
N PHE A 233 -12.84 13.26 -9.78
CA PHE A 233 -13.57 14.51 -9.53
C PHE A 233 -15.08 14.26 -9.35
N TYR A 234 -15.66 13.37 -10.16
CA TYR A 234 -17.04 12.94 -10.02
C TYR A 234 -17.29 12.32 -8.63
N ALA A 235 -16.40 11.43 -8.17
CA ALA A 235 -16.50 10.88 -6.82
C ALA A 235 -16.40 11.97 -5.75
N ALA A 236 -15.52 12.95 -5.89
CA ALA A 236 -15.43 14.05 -4.94
C ALA A 236 -16.69 14.93 -4.88
N ILE A 237 -17.36 15.15 -6.02
CA ILE A 237 -18.64 15.86 -6.08
C ILE A 237 -19.73 15.08 -5.34
N LEU A 238 -19.75 13.75 -5.47
CA LEU A 238 -20.70 12.89 -4.76
C LEU A 238 -20.43 12.81 -3.25
N HIS A 239 -19.24 13.21 -2.79
CA HIS A 239 -18.84 13.18 -1.37
C HIS A 239 -18.35 14.57 -0.89
N PRO A 240 -19.24 15.57 -0.74
CA PRO A 240 -18.84 16.95 -0.42
C PRO A 240 -18.08 17.09 0.90
N SER A 241 -18.33 16.22 1.89
CA SER A 241 -17.62 16.22 3.17
C SER A 241 -16.15 15.80 3.04
N GLU A 242 -15.79 15.10 1.96
CA GLU A 242 -14.46 14.55 1.71
C GLU A 242 -13.78 15.18 0.50
N CYS A 243 -14.44 16.11 -0.19
CA CYS A 243 -13.95 16.68 -1.45
C CYS A 243 -12.61 17.42 -1.29
N TYR A 244 -12.35 17.99 -0.10
CA TYR A 244 -11.09 18.65 0.23
C TYR A 244 -9.88 17.71 0.13
N LEU A 245 -10.08 16.38 0.23
CA LEU A 245 -9.02 15.39 0.07
C LEU A 245 -8.37 15.43 -1.32
N LEU A 246 -9.06 15.95 -2.34
CA LEU A 246 -8.47 16.16 -3.68
C LEU A 246 -7.26 17.09 -3.64
N VAL A 247 -7.25 18.09 -2.76
CA VAL A 247 -6.11 19.01 -2.61
C VAL A 247 -4.87 18.26 -2.16
N HIS A 248 -5.03 17.24 -1.31
CA HIS A 248 -3.93 16.38 -0.87
C HIS A 248 -3.47 15.38 -1.95
N GLY A 249 -4.19 15.25 -3.07
CA GLY A 249 -3.83 14.40 -4.20
C GLY A 249 -2.44 14.67 -4.77
N ILE A 250 -1.96 15.91 -4.70
CA ILE A 250 -0.60 16.27 -5.14
C ILE A 250 0.47 15.51 -4.33
N PHE A 251 0.27 15.31 -3.03
CA PHE A 251 1.19 14.54 -2.20
C PHE A 251 1.12 13.06 -2.57
N TYR A 252 -0.06 12.52 -2.89
CA TYR A 252 -0.17 11.14 -3.38
C TYR A 252 0.63 10.93 -4.68
N VAL A 253 0.55 11.87 -5.62
CA VAL A 253 1.35 11.85 -6.85
C VAL A 253 2.84 11.92 -6.52
N PHE A 254 3.27 12.86 -5.68
CA PHE A 254 4.66 13.01 -5.27
C PHE A 254 5.22 11.72 -4.62
N PHE A 255 4.46 11.09 -3.74
CA PHE A 255 4.90 9.87 -3.05
C PHE A 255 4.71 8.60 -3.87
N PHE A 256 4.14 8.66 -5.08
CA PHE A 256 3.82 7.48 -5.88
C PHE A 256 5.03 6.55 -6.12
N PRO A 257 6.20 7.05 -6.61
CA PRO A 257 7.38 6.20 -6.79
C PRO A 257 7.92 5.64 -5.47
N THR A 258 7.78 6.41 -4.41
CA THR A 258 8.22 6.03 -3.07
C THR A 258 7.38 4.87 -2.52
N MET A 259 6.06 4.96 -2.65
CA MET A 259 5.13 3.95 -2.14
C MET A 259 5.18 2.63 -2.91
N HIS A 260 5.51 2.69 -4.20
CA HIS A 260 5.44 1.53 -5.09
C HIS A 260 6.79 0.89 -5.40
N ILE A 261 7.90 1.59 -5.17
CA ILE A 261 9.25 1.05 -5.40
C ILE A 261 10.13 1.21 -4.16
N LEU A 262 10.40 2.44 -3.72
CA LEU A 262 11.43 2.68 -2.69
C LEU A 262 11.13 2.00 -1.35
N LEU A 263 9.88 2.13 -0.86
CA LEU A 263 9.48 1.57 0.42
C LEU A 263 9.37 0.04 0.40
N PRO A 264 8.80 -0.61 -0.64
CA PRO A 264 8.89 -2.07 -0.78
C PRO A 264 10.33 -2.59 -0.80
N VAL A 265 11.22 -1.97 -1.58
CA VAL A 265 12.64 -2.36 -1.64
C VAL A 265 13.31 -2.18 -0.27
N TYR A 266 13.15 -1.01 0.35
CA TYR A 266 13.66 -0.75 1.70
C TYR A 266 13.13 -1.76 2.72
N ALA A 267 11.83 -2.10 2.66
CA ALA A 267 11.20 -3.02 3.58
C ALA A 267 11.77 -4.43 3.46
N LEU A 268 11.96 -4.92 2.23
CA LEU A 268 12.58 -6.22 1.96
C LEU A 268 14.05 -6.27 2.36
N SER A 269 14.82 -5.21 2.08
CA SER A 269 16.23 -5.11 2.51
C SER A 269 16.38 -5.10 4.03
N ASN A 270 15.36 -4.67 4.77
CA ASN A 270 15.34 -4.58 6.23
C ASN A 270 14.34 -5.58 6.85
N ILE A 271 14.14 -6.74 6.22
CA ILE A 271 13.18 -7.75 6.69
C ILE A 271 13.47 -8.24 8.12
N VAL A 272 14.74 -8.22 8.54
CA VAL A 272 15.17 -8.62 9.89
C VAL A 272 15.03 -7.50 10.93
N ASP A 273 14.83 -6.25 10.51
CA ASP A 273 14.77 -5.10 11.43
C ASP A 273 13.37 -4.95 12.04
N GLN A 274 13.26 -5.27 13.32
CA GLN A 274 12.04 -5.17 14.11
C GLN A 274 11.93 -3.86 14.93
N THR A 275 12.88 -2.94 14.81
CA THR A 275 12.89 -1.70 15.61
C THR A 275 11.74 -0.77 15.24
N TRP A 276 10.74 -0.63 16.12
CA TRP A 276 9.66 0.36 15.95
C TRP A 276 8.86 0.62 17.23
N GLY A 277 8.36 1.85 17.36
CA GLY A 277 7.41 2.24 18.41
C GLY A 277 8.02 2.32 19.81
N THR A 278 7.14 2.51 20.81
CA THR A 278 7.49 2.71 22.22
C THR A 278 7.81 1.41 22.97
N ARG A 279 7.73 0.24 22.32
CA ARG A 279 7.94 -1.08 22.97
C ARG A 279 9.36 -1.24 23.55
N GLU A 280 10.33 -0.47 23.08
CA GLU A 280 11.73 -0.52 23.55
C GLU A 280 12.02 0.43 24.74
N ASN A 281 11.07 1.30 25.12
CA ASN A 281 11.23 2.26 26.23
C ASN A 281 10.38 1.93 27.46
N VAL A 282 9.95 0.68 27.63
CA VAL A 282 9.29 0.28 28.87
C VAL A 282 10.37 -0.12 29.88
N SER A 283 10.86 0.87 30.63
CA SER A 283 11.32 0.61 31.99
C SER A 283 10.12 -0.02 32.71
N ILE A 284 10.14 -1.33 32.89
CA ILE A 284 9.08 -2.05 33.60
C ILE A 284 9.15 -1.56 35.05
N PHE A 285 8.33 -0.56 35.39
CA PHE A 285 7.97 -0.29 36.78
C PHE A 285 7.05 -1.42 37.20
N LEU A 286 7.67 -2.49 37.74
CA LEU A 286 6.99 -3.45 38.60
C LEU A 286 6.46 -2.68 39.80
N PHE A 287 5.18 -2.29 39.77
CA PHE A 287 4.44 -2.08 41.00
C PHE A 287 4.18 -3.46 41.61
N ILE A 288 5.03 -3.80 42.59
CA ILE A 288 4.75 -4.82 43.61
C ILE A 288 3.63 -4.28 44.50
#